data_AF-A0A537MXY9-F1
#
_entry.id   AF-A0A537MXY9-F1
#
_cell.length_a   1.000
_cell.length_b   1.000
_cell.length_c   1.000
_cell.angle_alpha   90.00
_cell.angle_beta   90.00
_cell.angle_gamma   90.00
#
_symmetry.space_group_name_H-M   'P 1'
#
loop_
_entity.id
_entity.type
_entity.pdbx_description
1 polymer ?
#
loop_
_entity_poly.entity_id
_entity_poly.type
_entity_poly.pdbx_seq_one_letter_code
_entity_poly.pdbx_strand_id
1 'polypeptide(L)' 'MPRSGEPTRRRILDAAYKLFRRKGFTRVSMDDIAAATGVTKRTLYHHFTSKD' A
#
# COMPACT_ATOMS: atom_id res chain seq x y z
N MET A 1 21.97 -9.82 7.33
CA MET A 1 20.97 -10.30 6.35
C MET A 1 19.63 -9.65 6.64
N PRO A 2 19.10 -8.75 5.80
CA PRO A 2 17.78 -8.18 6.04
C PRO A 2 16.72 -9.21 5.65
N ARG A 3 15.83 -9.56 6.57
CA ARG A 3 14.67 -10.42 6.30
C ARG A 3 13.80 -9.71 5.26
N SER A 4 13.68 -10.29 4.07
CA SER A 4 13.12 -9.69 2.85
C SER A 4 11.61 -9.36 2.88
N GLY A 5 10.97 -9.26 4.05
CA GLY A 5 9.54 -8.94 4.22
C GLY A 5 9.23 -7.47 4.52
N GLU A 6 10.17 -6.69 5.06
CA GLU A 6 9.96 -5.27 5.38
C GLU A 6 9.91 -4.28 4.19
N PRO A 7 10.65 -4.46 3.07
CA PRO A 7 10.71 -3.41 2.04
C PRO A 7 9.38 -3.23 1.31
N THR A 8 8.61 -4.31 1.12
CA THR A 8 7.31 -4.25 0.44
C THR A 8 6.29 -3.47 1.26
N ARG A 9 6.20 -3.73 2.57
CA ARG A 9 5.30 -2.98 3.46
C ARG A 9 5.64 -1.50 3.50
N ARG A 10 6.93 -1.14 3.57
CA ARG A 10 7.39 0.26 3.56
C ARG A 10 7.01 0.96 2.24
N ARG A 11 7.17 0.29 1.10
CA ARG A 11 6.77 0.82 -0.22
C ARG A 11 5.27 1.05 -0.32
N ILE A 12 4.48 0.10 0.18
CA ILE A 12 3.01 0.22 0.25
C ILE A 12 2.60 1.44 1.08
N LEU A 13 3.18 1.61 2.27
CA LEU A 13 2.88 2.75 3.14
C LEU A 13 3.29 4.09 2.52
N ASP A 14 4.47 4.17 1.88
CA ASP A 14 4.94 5.40 1.25
C ASP A 14 4.02 5.83 0.09
N ALA A 15 3.62 4.87 -0.75
CA ALA A 15 2.69 5.13 -1.84
C ALA A 15 1.29 5.48 -1.34
N ALA A 16 0.79 4.76 -0.32
CA ALA A 16 -0.48 5.07 0.33
C ALA A 16 -0.47 6.50 0.89
N TYR A 17 0.59 6.89 1.60
CA TYR A 17 0.75 8.23 2.15
C TYR A 17 0.74 9.31 1.07
N LYS A 18 1.46 9.11 -0.03
CA LYS A 18 1.46 10.02 -1.19
C LYS A 18 0.08 10.14 -1.84
N LEU A 19 -0.63 9.02 -1.98
CA LEU A 19 -1.98 8.97 -2.53
C LEU A 19 -2.97 9.69 -1.60
N PHE A 20 -2.92 9.41 -0.30
CA PHE A 20 -3.77 10.06 0.70
C PHE A 20 -3.58 11.57 0.72
N ARG A 21 -2.33 12.05 0.62
CA ARG A 21 -2.04 13.49 0.54
C ARG A 21 -2.54 14.15 -0.75
N ARG A 22 -2.55 13.44 -1.87
CA ARG A 22 -2.98 13.99 -3.17
C ARG A 22 -4.49 13.93 -3.41
N LYS A 23 -5.13 12.81 -3.04
CA LYS A 23 -6.54 12.54 -3.38
C LYS A 23 -7.48 12.60 -2.17
N GLY A 24 -6.94 12.59 -0.94
CA GLY A 24 -7.71 12.46 0.29
C GLY A 24 -7.98 11.00 0.66
N PHE A 25 -8.06 10.71 1.97
CA PHE A 25 -8.21 9.35 2.50
C PHE A 25 -9.43 8.61 1.93
N THR A 26 -10.56 9.31 1.82
CA THR A 26 -11.83 8.75 1.34
C THR A 26 -11.83 8.32 -0.13
N ARG A 27 -10.98 8.93 -0.96
CA ARG A 27 -10.91 8.65 -2.41
C ARG A 27 -9.85 7.63 -2.79
N VAL A 28 -8.98 7.23 -1.86
CA VAL A 28 -7.89 6.29 -2.14
C VAL A 28 -8.32 4.88 -1.80
N SER A 29 -8.17 3.98 -2.78
CA SER A 29 -8.44 2.57 -2.58
C SER A 29 -7.21 1.68 -2.44
N MET A 30 -7.39 0.49 -1.86
CA MET A 30 -6.34 -0.54 -1.86
C MET A 30 -5.97 -0.88 -3.30
N ASP A 31 -6.91 -0.78 -4.24
CA ASP A 31 -6.64 -0.77 -5.68
C ASP A 31 -5.69 0.33 -6.14
N ASP A 32 -5.93 1.59 -5.77
CA ASP A 32 -5.04 2.70 -6.12
C ASP A 32 -3.63 2.47 -5.57
N ILE A 33 -3.53 1.98 -4.33
CA ILE A 33 -2.25 1.69 -3.68
C ILE A 33 -1.56 0.51 -4.40
N ALA A 34 -2.30 -0.56 -4.73
CA ALA A 34 -1.80 -1.70 -5.48
C ALA A 34 -1.24 -1.29 -6.84
N ALA A 35 -2.01 -0.48 -7.57
CA ALA A 35 -1.63 0.07 -8.86
C ALA A 35 -0.40 0.98 -8.75
N ALA A 36 -0.31 1.80 -7.70
CA ALA A 36 0.81 2.71 -7.49
C ALA A 36 2.10 2.01 -7.06
N THR A 37 2.03 0.88 -6.36
CA THR A 37 3.23 0.13 -5.93
C THR A 37 3.59 -1.05 -6.83
N GLY A 38 2.73 -1.42 -7.78
CA GLY A 38 2.90 -2.61 -8.61
C GLY A 38 2.81 -3.91 -7.81
N VAL A 39 2.16 -3.90 -6.64
CA VAL A 39 1.95 -5.10 -5.84
C VAL A 39 0.56 -5.65 -6.13
N THR A 40 0.41 -6.97 -6.11
CA THR A 40 -0.91 -7.59 -6.31
C THR A 40 -1.82 -7.29 -5.13
N LYS A 41 -3.14 -7.22 -5.39
CA LYS A 41 -4.15 -7.09 -4.33
C LYS A 41 -3.97 -8.15 -3.24
N ARG A 42 -3.64 -9.39 -3.62
CA ARG A 42 -3.37 -10.49 -2.68
C ARG A 42 -2.24 -10.16 -1.70
N THR A 43 -1.12 -9.63 -2.19
CA THR A 43 -0.01 -9.19 -1.34
C THR A 43 -0.41 -8.01 -0.46
N LEU A 44 -1.22 -7.09 -0.98
CA LEU A 44 -1.73 -5.96 -0.23
C LEU A 44 -2.66 -6.40 0.90
N TYR A 45 -3.63 -7.27 0.62
CA TYR A 45 -4.52 -7.87 1.62
C TYR A 45 -3.80 -8.76 2.63
N HIS A 46 -2.70 -9.40 2.23
CA HIS A 46 -1.84 -10.16 3.14
C HIS A 46 -1.09 -9.26 4.15
N HIS A 47 -0.78 -8.02 3.77
CA HIS A 47 -0.09 -7.07 4.64
C HIS A 47 -1.05 -6.08 5.35
N PHE A 48 -2.20 -5.79 4.76
CA PHE A 48 -3.20 -4.84 5.22
C PHE A 48 -4.59 -5.42 4.99
N THR A 49 -5.21 -5.93 6.05
CA THR A 49 -6.54 -6.56 6.00
C THR A 49 -7.65 -5.53 5.79
N SER A 50 -7.46 -4.28 6.24
CA SER A 50 -8.42 -3.19 6.12
C SER A 50 -7.71 -1.85 5.85
N LYS A 51 -8.47 -0.89 5.31
CA LYS A 51 -8.02 0.51 5.17
C LYS A 51 -8.17 1.33 6.46
N ASP A 52 -8.67 0.72 7.53
CA ASP A 52 -8.83 1.33 8.85
C ASP A 52 -7.52 1.29 9.64
#